data_AF-A0A6B0GF73-F1
#
_entry.id   AF-A0A6B0GF73-F1
#
_cell.length_a   1.000
_cell.length_b   1.000
_cell.length_c   1.000
_cell.angle_alpha   90.00
_cell.angle_beta   90.00
_cell.angle_gamma   90.00
#
_symmetry.space_group_name_H-M   'P 1'
#
loop_
_entity.id
_entity.type
_entity.pdbx_description
1 polymer ?
#
loop_
_entity_poly.entity_id
_entity_poly.type
_entity_poly.pdbx_seq_one_letter_code
_entity_poly.pdbx_strand_id
1 'polypeptide(L)'
;MRPEPADGWPDGPLSERAARDLLFDREDVVAVWVMDHDETTLSALVGPDPPDDAVVDVVLETEDAFEMYSYTHYETATRWVTFGEERKESEGGGTMRDTLADYRIVAGESES
;
A
#
# COMPACT_ATOMS: atom_id res chain seq x y z
N MET A 1 13.37 -8.70 3.66
CA MET A 1 14.02 -8.15 2.43
C MET A 1 14.31 -6.67 2.64
N ARG A 2 15.09 -6.02 1.77
CA ARG A 2 15.23 -4.54 1.82
C ARG A 2 14.23 -3.93 0.84
N PRO A 3 13.66 -2.73 1.13
CA PRO A 3 12.77 -2.06 0.21
C PRO A 3 13.48 -1.68 -1.09
N GLU A 4 12.78 -1.82 -2.21
CA GLU A 4 13.23 -1.49 -3.56
C GLU A 4 12.30 -0.44 -4.18
N PRO A 5 12.78 0.42 -5.11
CA PRO A 5 11.91 1.36 -5.80
C PRO A 5 10.74 0.64 -6.48
N ALA A 6 9.52 1.16 -6.30
CA ALA A 6 8.35 0.62 -6.96
C ALA A 6 8.22 1.26 -8.35
N ASP A 7 8.77 0.61 -9.38
CA ASP A 7 8.69 1.10 -10.76
C ASP A 7 7.23 1.20 -11.24
N GLY A 8 6.90 2.29 -11.94
CA GLY A 8 5.55 2.55 -12.45
C GLY A 8 4.60 3.24 -11.45
N TRP A 9 5.02 3.45 -10.21
CA TRP A 9 4.26 4.23 -9.22
C TRP A 9 4.46 5.74 -9.41
N PRO A 10 3.48 6.58 -9.04
CA PRO A 10 3.56 8.03 -9.20
C PRO A 10 4.63 8.66 -8.31
N ASP A 11 5.06 9.89 -8.61
CA ASP A 11 6.06 10.61 -7.80
C ASP A 11 5.54 11.09 -6.42
N GLY A 12 4.22 11.06 -6.21
CA GLY A 12 3.53 11.54 -5.02
C GLY A 12 2.68 10.47 -4.33
N PRO A 13 2.03 10.80 -3.20
CA PRO A 13 1.06 9.90 -2.57
C PRO A 13 -0.09 9.60 -3.52
N LEU A 14 -0.75 8.47 -3.32
CA LEU A 14 -1.99 8.18 -4.03
C LEU A 14 -3.13 8.96 -3.40
N SER A 15 -4.18 9.19 -4.18
CA SER A 15 -5.51 9.47 -3.61
C SER A 15 -6.20 8.15 -3.31
N GLU A 16 -7.20 8.16 -2.44
CA GLU A 16 -8.06 6.99 -2.21
C GLU A 16 -8.71 6.51 -3.52
N ARG A 17 -9.06 7.43 -4.44
CA ARG A 17 -9.55 7.08 -5.77
C ARG A 17 -8.49 6.34 -6.59
N ALA A 18 -7.27 6.87 -6.66
CA ALA A 18 -6.19 6.24 -7.43
C ALA A 18 -5.82 4.87 -6.85
N ALA A 19 -5.86 4.70 -5.53
CA ALA A 19 -5.68 3.39 -4.90
C ALA A 19 -6.76 2.39 -5.33
N ARG A 20 -8.03 2.81 -5.43
CA ARG A 20 -9.11 1.94 -5.93
C ARG A 20 -8.90 1.51 -7.39
N ASP A 21 -8.42 2.44 -8.22
CA ASP A 21 -8.22 2.19 -9.64
C ASP A 21 -7.17 1.09 -9.88
N LEU A 22 -6.26 0.83 -8.92
CA LEU A 22 -5.28 -0.27 -8.97
C LEU A 22 -5.92 -1.66 -9.11
N LEU A 23 -7.15 -1.86 -8.61
CA LEU A 23 -7.89 -3.11 -8.81
C LEU A 23 -8.19 -3.37 -10.29
N PHE A 24 -8.39 -2.32 -11.08
CA PHE A 24 -8.75 -2.43 -12.50
C PHE A 24 -7.52 -2.38 -13.43
N ASP A 25 -6.41 -1.81 -12.95
CA ASP A 25 -5.16 -1.76 -13.70
C ASP A 25 -4.40 -3.10 -13.72
N ARG A 26 -4.75 -4.02 -12.81
CA ARG A 26 -4.12 -5.34 -12.67
C ARG A 26 -5.16 -6.45 -12.57
N GLU A 27 -5.09 -7.41 -13.49
CA GLU A 27 -6.03 -8.54 -13.56
C GLU A 27 -5.88 -9.56 -12.42
N ASP A 28 -4.73 -9.56 -11.74
CA ASP A 28 -4.38 -10.51 -10.68
C ASP A 28 -4.72 -10.02 -9.27
N VAL A 29 -5.15 -8.77 -9.12
CA VAL A 29 -5.49 -8.16 -7.83
C VAL A 29 -6.95 -8.42 -7.50
N VAL A 30 -7.22 -8.94 -6.31
CA VAL A 30 -8.56 -9.26 -5.81
C VAL A 30 -9.06 -8.25 -4.78
N ALA A 31 -8.14 -7.62 -4.04
CA ALA A 31 -8.45 -6.54 -3.11
C ALA A 31 -7.31 -5.52 -2.98
N VAL A 32 -7.68 -4.27 -2.71
CA VAL A 32 -6.75 -3.18 -2.40
C VAL A 32 -6.99 -2.70 -0.98
N TRP A 33 -5.95 -2.79 -0.16
CA TRP A 33 -5.92 -2.38 1.22
C TRP A 33 -5.10 -1.12 1.40
N VAL A 34 -5.57 -0.20 2.24
CA VAL A 34 -4.82 1.01 2.62
C VAL A 34 -4.75 1.13 4.13
N MET A 35 -3.64 1.65 4.64
CA MET A 35 -3.55 2.05 6.04
C MET A 35 -4.02 3.50 6.18
N ASP A 36 -4.96 3.73 7.10
CA ASP A 36 -5.34 5.08 7.49
C ASP A 36 -4.28 5.64 8.45
N HIS A 37 -3.67 6.77 8.08
CA HIS A 37 -2.67 7.46 8.89
C HIS A 37 -3.23 8.72 9.51
N ASP A 38 -2.71 9.08 10.67
CA ASP A 38 -3.02 10.37 11.28
C ASP A 38 -2.33 11.53 10.53
N GLU A 39 -2.87 12.74 10.71
CA GLU A 39 -2.39 13.97 10.05
C GLU A 39 -0.89 14.24 10.33
N THR A 40 -0.36 13.86 11.49
CA THR A 40 1.06 14.07 11.83
C THR A 40 1.94 13.18 10.95
N THR A 41 1.56 11.92 10.80
CA THR A 41 2.27 10.94 9.98
C THR A 41 2.24 11.35 8.50
N LEU A 42 1.07 11.73 8.00
CA LEU A 42 0.94 12.24 6.62
C LEU A 42 1.77 13.51 6.43
N SER A 43 1.69 14.47 7.35
CA SER A 43 2.41 15.73 7.21
C SER A 43 3.93 15.58 7.13
N ALA A 44 4.48 14.56 7.81
CA ALA A 44 5.90 14.24 7.76
C ALA A 44 6.34 13.70 6.39
N LEU A 45 5.46 13.03 5.65
CA LEU A 45 5.76 12.39 4.37
C LEU A 45 5.43 13.27 3.16
N VAL A 46 4.27 13.92 3.18
CA VAL A 46 3.73 14.67 2.03
C VAL A 46 3.76 16.20 2.21
N GLY A 47 4.13 16.68 3.40
CA GLY A 47 4.26 18.10 3.73
C GLY A 47 3.12 18.64 4.61
N PRO A 48 3.18 19.90 5.06
CA PRO A 48 2.37 20.43 6.16
C PRO A 48 0.86 20.56 5.91
N ASP A 49 0.40 20.28 4.69
CA ASP A 49 -1.00 20.34 4.27
C ASP A 49 -1.28 19.10 3.40
N PRO A 50 -1.29 17.90 4.00
CA PRO A 50 -1.56 16.66 3.27
C PRO A 50 -2.99 16.70 2.70
N PRO A 51 -3.23 16.16 1.49
CA PRO A 51 -4.59 15.89 1.04
C PRO A 51 -5.32 14.98 2.05
N ASP A 52 -6.59 15.28 2.34
CA ASP A 52 -7.42 14.51 3.28
C ASP A 52 -7.54 13.02 2.89
N ASP A 53 -7.39 12.71 1.60
CA ASP A 53 -7.48 11.37 1.03
C ASP A 53 -6.11 10.81 0.59
N ALA A 54 -5.02 11.36 1.11
CA ALA A 54 -3.67 10.90 0.82
C ALA A 54 -3.44 9.48 1.35
N VAL A 55 -3.06 8.59 0.45
CA VAL A 55 -2.70 7.19 0.71
C VAL A 55 -1.20 7.03 0.51
N VAL A 56 -0.52 6.60 1.57
CA VAL A 56 0.94 6.40 1.60
C VAL A 56 1.34 4.95 1.88
N ASP A 57 0.41 4.08 2.28
CA ASP A 57 0.65 2.65 2.44
C ASP A 57 -0.46 1.85 1.77
N VAL A 58 -0.07 0.95 0.87
CA VAL A 58 -0.97 0.14 0.06
C VAL A 58 -0.52 -1.31 0.09
N VAL A 59 -1.47 -2.22 0.28
CA VAL A 59 -1.25 -3.65 0.07
C VAL A 59 -2.19 -4.11 -1.03
N LEU A 60 -1.61 -4.67 -2.10
CA LEU A 60 -2.35 -5.36 -3.14
C LEU A 60 -2.46 -6.83 -2.75
N GLU A 61 -3.68 -7.30 -2.56
CA GLU A 61 -3.94 -8.72 -2.37
C GLU A 61 -4.21 -9.35 -3.73
N THR A 62 -3.45 -10.38 -4.07
CA THR A 62 -3.70 -11.25 -5.22
C THR A 62 -4.32 -12.56 -4.75
N GLU A 63 -4.66 -13.45 -5.68
CA GLU A 63 -5.14 -14.81 -5.34
C GLU A 63 -4.16 -15.54 -4.41
N ASP A 64 -2.87 -15.24 -4.53
CA ASP A 64 -1.77 -16.04 -4.01
C ASP A 64 -0.89 -15.35 -2.96
N ALA A 65 -0.87 -14.01 -2.93
CA ALA A 65 0.11 -13.24 -2.17
C ALA A 65 -0.42 -11.86 -1.76
N PHE A 66 0.37 -11.20 -0.90
CA PHE A 66 0.22 -9.79 -0.55
C PHE A 66 1.45 -9.02 -1.04
N GLU A 67 1.25 -8.04 -1.91
CA GLU A 67 2.30 -7.14 -2.38
C GLU A 67 2.22 -5.81 -1.61
N MET A 68 3.31 -5.42 -0.96
CA MET A 68 3.33 -4.29 -0.02
C MET A 68 4.08 -3.11 -0.61
N TYR A 69 3.45 -1.93 -0.54
CA TYR A 69 3.99 -0.68 -1.07
C TYR A 69 3.83 0.46 -0.06
N SER A 70 4.86 1.31 0.05
CA SER A 70 4.84 2.49 0.90
C SER A 70 5.51 3.69 0.26
N TYR A 71 4.93 4.89 0.43
CA TYR A 71 5.52 6.17 0.06
C TYR A 71 6.44 6.63 1.19
N THR A 72 7.72 6.32 1.06
CA THR A 72 8.71 6.46 2.13
C THR A 72 9.67 7.62 1.89
N HIS A 73 9.97 8.38 2.95
CA HIS A 73 11.00 9.41 2.93
C HIS A 73 12.41 8.81 3.11
N TYR A 74 13.29 9.07 2.16
CA TYR A 74 14.73 8.79 2.23
C TYR A 74 15.53 10.08 2.31
N GLU A 75 16.82 9.98 2.64
CA GLU A 75 17.74 11.12 2.82
C GLU A 75 17.73 12.13 1.67
N THR A 76 17.40 11.69 0.44
CA THR A 76 17.48 12.53 -0.76
C THR A 76 16.15 12.73 -1.48
N ALA A 77 15.11 11.94 -1.17
CA ALA A 77 13.81 12.00 -1.84
C ALA A 77 12.75 11.18 -1.09
N THR A 78 11.48 11.57 -1.23
CA THR A 78 10.35 10.71 -0.90
C THR A 78 9.90 9.97 -2.16
N ARG A 79 9.66 8.66 -2.07
CA ARG A 79 9.24 7.84 -3.22
C ARG A 79 8.52 6.57 -2.79
N TRP A 80 7.76 5.99 -3.71
CA TRP A 80 7.20 4.65 -3.51
C TRP A 80 8.28 3.57 -3.55
N VAL A 81 8.14 2.63 -2.63
CA VAL A 81 8.96 1.42 -2.56
C VAL A 81 8.08 0.20 -2.36
N THR A 82 8.54 -0.94 -2.87
CA THR A 82 7.98 -2.26 -2.59
C THR A 82 8.81 -2.99 -1.55
N PHE A 83 8.15 -3.72 -0.66
CA PHE A 83 8.79 -4.63 0.30
C PHE A 83 8.81 -6.08 -0.20
N GLY A 84 8.41 -6.30 -1.45
CA GLY A 84 8.24 -7.61 -2.06
C GLY A 84 6.84 -8.18 -1.82
N GLU A 85 6.70 -9.45 -2.16
CA GLU A 85 5.50 -10.24 -1.98
C GLU A 85 5.61 -11.16 -0.75
N GLU A 86 4.50 -11.35 -0.05
CA GLU A 86 4.35 -12.36 1.00
C GLU A 86 3.29 -13.38 0.58
N ARG A 87 3.68 -14.65 0.47
CA ARG A 87 2.78 -15.72 0.00
C ARG A 87 1.73 -16.01 1.06
N LYS A 88 0.46 -16.14 0.68
CA LYS A 88 -0.65 -16.42 1.60
C LYS A 88 -0.49 -17.71 2.41
N GLU A 89 0.17 -18.71 1.83
CA GLU A 89 0.43 -20.03 2.44
C GLU A 89 1.72 -20.08 3.28
N SER A 90 2.52 -19.01 3.31
CA SER A 90 3.71 -18.94 4.16
C SER A 90 3.33 -18.62 5.62
N GLU A 91 4.28 -18.80 6.54
CA GLU A 91 4.14 -18.30 7.92
C GLU A 91 3.93 -16.78 7.96
N GLY A 92 4.57 -16.04 7.05
CA GLY A 92 4.41 -14.60 6.90
C GLY A 92 3.01 -14.22 6.42
N GLY A 93 2.38 -15.03 5.56
CA GLY A 93 1.02 -14.82 5.09
C GLY A 93 -0.02 -14.83 6.21
N GLY A 94 0.17 -15.63 7.27
CA GLY A 94 -0.66 -15.57 8.47
C GLY A 94 -0.52 -14.24 9.21
N THR A 95 0.73 -13.81 9.44
CA THR A 95 1.04 -12.53 10.10
C THR A 95 0.53 -11.33 9.30
N MET A 96 0.55 -11.42 7.96
CA MET A 96 0.03 -10.35 7.11
C MET A 96 -1.47 -10.17 7.27
N ARG A 97 -2.25 -11.26 7.33
CA ARG A 97 -3.70 -11.19 7.56
C ARG A 97 -4.03 -10.55 8.90
N ASP A 98 -3.27 -10.88 9.95
CA ASP A 98 -3.43 -10.23 11.26
C ASP A 98 -3.11 -8.73 11.18
N THR A 99 -2.06 -8.36 10.43
CA THR A 99 -1.68 -6.96 10.21
C THR A 99 -2.74 -6.18 9.42
N LEU A 100 -3.36 -6.82 8.43
CA LEU A 100 -4.42 -6.21 7.61
C LEU A 100 -5.72 -5.96 8.38
N ALA A 101 -5.88 -6.50 9.60
CA ALA A 101 -7.02 -6.17 10.46
C ALA A 101 -7.08 -4.67 10.84
N ASP A 102 -5.93 -3.99 10.84
CA ASP A 102 -5.82 -2.54 11.05
C ASP A 102 -5.90 -1.73 9.74
N TYR A 103 -6.02 -2.40 8.59
CA TYR A 103 -6.14 -1.77 7.27
C TYR A 103 -7.60 -1.70 6.82
N ARG A 104 -7.88 -0.79 5.89
CA ARG A 104 -9.19 -0.63 5.26
C ARG A 104 -9.15 -1.10 3.81
N ILE A 105 -10.08 -1.95 3.42
CA ILE A 105 -10.29 -2.28 2.00
C ILE A 105 -10.94 -1.08 1.30
N VAL A 106 -10.33 -0.59 0.22
CA VAL A 106 -10.88 0.50 -0.59
C VAL A 106 -11.51 0.02 -1.89
N ALA A 107 -11.07 -1.14 -2.40
CA ALA A 107 -11.63 -1.79 -3.59
C ALA A 107 -11.48 -3.31 -3.51
N GLY A 108 -12.41 -4.03 -4.13
CA GLY A 108 -12.42 -5.49 -4.18
C GLY A 108 -13.00 -6.15 -2.93
N GLU A 109 -12.87 -7.47 -2.86
CA GLU A 109 -13.30 -8.29 -1.73
C GLU A 109 -12.12 -9.18 -1.34
N SER A 110 -11.71 -9.16 -0.07
CA SER A 110 -10.61 -9.99 0.36
C SER A 110 -10.99 -11.47 0.36
N GLU A 111 -10.05 -12.31 -0.06
CA GLU A 111 -10.16 -13.77 -0.04
C GLU A 111 -9.31 -14.38 1.08
N SER A 112 -8.92 -13.56 2.06
CA SER A 112 -8.03 -13.94 3.16
C SER A 112 -8.62 -14.91 4.17
#